data_AF-A0A5C6MZ88-F1
#
_entry.id   AF-A0A5C6MZ88-F1
#
_cell.length_a   1.000
_cell.length_b   1.000
_cell.length_c   1.000
_cell.angle_alpha   90.00
_cell.angle_beta   90.00
_cell.angle_gamma   90.00
#
_symmetry.space_group_name_H-M   'P 1'
#
loop_
_entity.id
_entity.type
_entity.pdbx_description
1 polymer ?
#
loop_
_entity_poly.entity_id
_entity_poly.type
_entity_poly.pdbx_seq_one_letter_code
_entity_poly.pdbx_strand_id
1 'polypeptide(L)'
;MVLGNSHMAMARTNKLAVIASHCQDSHFLYPSNKLQGGENGEENTSCSGDGKYELLSIANNSIAEEMRNLMLKTEVRGNSNDTLLAGSLAKALCCILKPESVYGIMFK
;
A
#
# COMPACT_ATOMS: atom_id res chain seq x y z
N MET A 1 11.27 -1.93 3.07
CA MET A 1 11.34 -1.17 1.80
C MET A 1 12.21 -1.88 0.75
N VAL A 2 13.50 -2.12 1.01
CA VAL A 2 14.42 -2.78 0.04
C VAL A 2 13.90 -4.14 -0.45
N LEU A 3 13.34 -4.98 0.43
CA LEU A 3 12.76 -6.28 0.04
C LEU A 3 11.66 -6.16 -1.02
N GLY A 4 10.74 -5.21 -0.86
CA GLY A 4 9.68 -4.96 -1.83
C GLY A 4 10.23 -4.46 -3.16
N ASN A 5 11.24 -3.59 -3.12
CA ASN A 5 11.92 -3.11 -4.33
C ASN A 5 12.62 -4.26 -5.07
N SER A 6 13.32 -5.14 -4.35
CA SER A 6 13.97 -6.31 -4.94
C SER A 6 12.95 -7.24 -5.60
N HIS A 7 11.81 -7.48 -4.95
CA HIS A 7 10.71 -8.26 -5.54
C HIS A 7 10.17 -7.61 -6.82
N MET A 8 9.93 -6.30 -6.82
CA MET A 8 9.46 -5.59 -8.02
C MET A 8 10.51 -5.52 -9.14
N ALA A 9 11.80 -5.53 -8.81
CA ALA A 9 12.87 -5.54 -9.79
C ALA A 9 13.04 -6.89 -10.50
N MET A 10 12.54 -7.99 -9.94
CA MET A 10 12.68 -9.34 -10.53
C MET A 10 11.83 -9.53 -11.79
N ALA A 11 10.60 -8.99 -11.83
CA ALA A 11 9.72 -9.06 -13.00
C ALA A 11 8.74 -7.89 -13.01
N ARG A 12 8.45 -7.35 -14.21
CA ARG A 12 7.51 -6.22 -14.37
C ARG A 12 6.07 -6.59 -14.03
N THR A 13 5.72 -7.87 -14.03
CA THR A 13 4.40 -8.38 -13.65
C THR A 13 4.22 -8.51 -12.15
N ASN A 14 5.29 -8.34 -11.36
CA ASN A 14 5.22 -8.44 -9.92
C ASN A 14 4.44 -7.25 -9.35
N LYS A 15 3.34 -7.52 -8.65
CA LYS A 15 2.56 -6.54 -7.91
C LYS A 15 3.01 -6.55 -6.43
N LEU A 16 2.86 -5.42 -5.75
CA LEU A 16 3.19 -5.26 -4.33
C LEU A 16 2.03 -4.58 -3.61
N ALA A 17 1.68 -5.09 -2.43
CA ALA A 17 0.80 -4.41 -1.48
C ALA A 17 1.46 -4.44 -0.10
N VAL A 18 1.36 -3.34 0.65
CA VAL A 18 1.97 -3.18 1.98
C VAL A 18 0.88 -2.72 2.94
N ILE A 19 0.69 -3.48 4.02
CA ILE A 19 -0.29 -3.19 5.07
C ILE A 19 0.43 -3.02 6.39
N ALA A 20 0.13 -1.95 7.12
CA ALA A 20 0.52 -1.76 8.50
C ALA A 20 -0.54 -2.37 9.44
N SER A 21 -0.12 -3.28 10.31
CA SER A 21 -0.95 -3.79 11.39
C SER A 21 -0.64 -3.02 12.67
N HIS A 22 -1.49 -2.08 13.02
CA HIS A 22 -1.35 -1.22 14.19
C HIS A 22 -2.42 -1.57 15.24
N CYS A 23 -2.24 -1.12 16.49
CA CYS A 23 -3.14 -1.47 17.59
C CYS A 23 -4.55 -0.90 17.41
N GLN A 24 -4.66 0.26 16.76
CA GLN A 24 -5.92 0.97 16.54
C GLN A 24 -6.45 0.85 15.11
N ASP A 25 -5.59 0.46 14.15
CA ASP A 25 -5.98 0.43 12.74
C ASP A 25 -5.16 -0.60 11.94
N SER A 26 -5.75 -1.09 10.85
CA SER A 26 -5.11 -1.90 9.83
C SER A 26 -5.12 -1.12 8.52
N HIS A 27 -3.98 -0.56 8.14
CA HIS A 27 -3.91 0.48 7.11
C HIS A 27 -3.08 0.06 5.90
N PHE A 28 -3.57 0.32 4.68
CA PHE A 28 -2.79 0.09 3.47
C PHE A 28 -1.78 1.24 3.31
N LEU A 29 -0.49 0.92 3.41
CA LEU A 29 0.60 1.84 3.11
C LEU A 29 0.89 1.91 1.61
N TYR A 30 0.57 0.85 0.88
CA TYR A 30 0.66 0.78 -0.58
C TYR A 30 -0.24 -0.34 -1.13
N PRO A 31 -0.92 -0.15 -2.27
CA PRO A 31 -1.14 1.13 -2.95
C PRO A 31 -2.03 2.05 -2.11
N SER A 32 -1.66 3.33 -2.02
CA SER A 32 -2.37 4.32 -1.22
C SER A 32 -3.65 4.75 -1.94
N ASN A 33 -4.79 4.75 -1.26
CA ASN A 33 -6.07 5.24 -1.80
C ASN A 33 -6.02 6.72 -2.26
N LYS A 34 -5.10 7.52 -1.72
CA LYS A 34 -4.85 8.91 -2.17
C LYS A 34 -4.28 9.02 -3.59
N LEU A 35 -3.60 7.98 -4.08
CA LEU A 35 -3.06 7.99 -5.45
C LEU A 35 -4.14 7.74 -6.51
N GLN A 36 -5.27 7.14 -6.11
CA GLN A 36 -6.42 6.86 -6.99
C GLN A 36 -7.40 8.05 -7.13
N GLY A 37 -7.10 9.19 -6.51
CA GLY A 37 -7.88 10.44 -6.67
C GLY A 37 -7.56 11.22 -7.96
N GLY A 38 -6.53 10.80 -8.70
CA GLY A 38 -6.30 11.23 -10.07
C GLY A 38 -7.00 10.27 -11.01
N GLU A 39 -8.14 10.72 -11.54
CA GLU A 39 -8.68 10.38 -12.86
C GLU A 39 -7.93 9.31 -13.68
N ASN A 40 -8.70 8.27 -14.03
CA ASN A 40 -8.52 7.37 -15.16
C ASN A 40 -7.45 6.27 -15.04
N GLY A 41 -7.95 5.04 -15.13
CA GLY A 41 -7.16 3.83 -15.29
C GLY A 41 -6.41 3.86 -16.62
N GLU A 42 -5.18 4.34 -16.58
CA GLU A 42 -4.23 4.19 -17.67
C GLU A 42 -2.97 3.54 -17.14
N GLU A 43 -2.91 2.23 -17.39
CA GLU A 43 -1.70 1.44 -17.57
C GLU A 43 -0.87 2.04 -18.73
N ASN A 44 -0.38 3.26 -18.55
CA ASN A 44 0.49 3.93 -19.51
C ASN A 44 1.72 4.44 -18.76
N THR A 45 2.45 3.52 -18.13
CA THR A 45 3.88 3.77 -17.86
C THR A 45 4.68 3.37 -19.09
N SER A 46 4.60 4.20 -20.13
CA SER A 46 5.62 4.28 -21.16
C SER A 46 6.93 4.75 -20.51
N CYS A 47 7.64 3.81 -19.88
CA CYS A 47 8.93 4.06 -19.25
C CYS A 47 10.02 4.18 -20.31
N SER A 48 10.36 5.44 -20.64
CA SER A 48 11.60 5.81 -21.31
C SER A 48 12.79 5.75 -20.35
N GLY A 49 13.92 5.23 -20.84
CA GLY A 49 15.28 5.50 -20.35
C GLY A 49 15.75 4.79 -19.08
N ASP A 50 15.29 5.24 -17.90
CA ASP A 50 15.83 4.77 -16.59
C ASP A 50 14.82 4.84 -15.42
N GLY A 51 13.56 5.22 -15.67
CA GLY A 51 12.55 5.60 -14.66
C GLY A 51 11.95 4.51 -13.75
N LYS A 52 12.45 3.27 -13.81
CA LYS A 52 11.97 2.15 -12.98
C LYS A 52 12.24 2.36 -11.48
N TYR A 53 13.37 2.97 -11.14
CA TYR A 53 13.72 3.29 -9.76
C TYR A 53 12.97 4.52 -9.25
N GLU A 54 12.55 5.43 -10.14
CA GLU A 54 11.76 6.61 -9.79
C GLU A 54 10.36 6.22 -9.31
N LEU A 55 9.70 5.28 -10.01
CA LEU A 55 8.41 4.71 -9.57
C LEU A 55 8.51 4.04 -8.20
N LEU A 56 9.58 3.27 -7.96
CA LEU A 56 9.83 2.66 -6.66
C LEU A 56 10.12 3.72 -5.60
N SER A 57 10.85 4.79 -5.92
CA SER A 57 11.10 5.92 -5.02
C SER A 57 9.80 6.63 -4.63
N ILE A 58 8.89 6.83 -5.59
CA ILE A 58 7.55 7.39 -5.34
C ILE A 58 6.74 6.48 -4.40
N ALA A 59 6.72 5.17 -4.67
CA ALA A 59 6.05 4.20 -3.80
C ALA A 59 6.63 4.21 -2.38
N ASN A 60 7.95 4.27 -2.27
CA ASN A 60 8.69 4.33 -1.02
C ASN A 60 8.37 5.57 -0.19
N ASN A 61 8.31 6.73 -0.84
CA ASN A 61 7.88 7.97 -0.20
C ASN A 61 6.41 7.87 0.24
N SER A 62 5.53 7.29 -0.57
CA SER A 62 4.12 7.10 -0.20
C SER A 62 3.96 6.20 1.03
N ILE A 63 4.70 5.08 1.09
CA ILE A 63 4.71 4.17 2.26
C ILE A 63 5.17 4.92 3.51
N ALA A 64 6.25 5.70 3.41
CA ALA A 64 6.78 6.47 4.54
C ALA A 64 5.79 7.54 5.03
N GLU A 65 5.13 8.25 4.12
CA GLU A 65 4.12 9.26 4.44
C GLU A 65 2.88 8.66 5.09
N GLU A 66 2.36 7.55 4.57
CA GLU A 66 1.19 6.89 5.19
C GLU A 66 1.54 6.29 6.56
N MET A 67 2.76 5.79 6.74
CA MET A 67 3.21 5.36 8.07
C MET A 67 3.31 6.53 9.05
N ARG A 68 3.85 7.69 8.62
CA ARG A 68 3.87 8.91 9.44
C ARG A 68 2.45 9.35 9.81
N ASN A 69 1.53 9.37 8.84
CA ASN A 69 0.13 9.73 9.06
C ASN A 69 -0.53 8.78 10.06
N LEU A 70 -0.27 7.48 9.97
CA LEU A 70 -0.77 6.48 10.92
C LEU A 70 -0.26 6.74 12.34
N MET A 71 1.04 7.03 12.49
CA MET A 71 1.64 7.35 13.78
C MET A 71 1.13 8.66 14.38
N LEU A 72 0.91 9.69 13.55
CA LEU A 72 0.37 10.99 14.01
C LEU A 72 -1.09 10.90 14.45
N LYS A 73 -1.90 10.05 13.81
CA LYS A 73 -3.31 9.82 14.19
C LYS A 73 -3.46 8.99 15.46
N THR A 74 -2.43 8.27 15.83
CA THR A 74 -2.49 7.36 16.97
C THR A 74 -2.44 8.15 18.27
N GLU A 75 -3.54 8.18 19.00
CA GLU A 75 -3.52 8.61 20.39
C GLU A 75 -2.96 7.46 21.24
N VAL A 76 -1.69 7.57 21.65
CA VAL A 76 -1.03 6.56 22.49
C VAL A 76 -1.64 6.59 23.89
N ARG A 77 -2.72 5.85 24.10
CA ARG A 77 -3.31 5.59 25.42
C ARG A 77 -2.54 4.46 26.13
N GLY A 78 -1.34 4.78 26.65
CA GLY A 78 -0.50 3.83 27.39
C GLY A 78 -0.02 2.64 26.56
N ASN A 79 0.81 1.76 27.13
CA ASN A 79 1.41 0.60 26.46
C ASN A 79 0.37 -0.38 25.90
N SER A 80 -0.14 -0.11 24.69
CA SER A 80 -0.94 -1.06 23.93
C SER A 80 -0.03 -2.15 23.37
N ASN A 81 -0.12 -3.37 23.90
CA ASN A 81 0.56 -4.55 23.37
C ASN A 81 -0.26 -5.27 22.28
N ASP A 82 -1.40 -4.68 21.90
CA ASP A 82 -2.33 -5.23 20.93
C ASP A 82 -1.92 -4.91 19.49
N THR A 83 -2.30 -5.77 18.55
CA THR A 83 -2.18 -5.52 17.11
C THR A 83 -3.36 -6.13 16.36
N LEU A 84 -3.87 -5.43 15.35
CA LEU A 84 -4.95 -5.92 14.50
C LEU A 84 -4.44 -6.88 13.42
N LEU A 85 -3.61 -7.84 13.80
CA LEU A 85 -2.92 -8.75 12.87
C LEU A 85 -3.90 -9.63 12.10
N ALA A 86 -4.86 -10.23 12.80
CA ALA A 86 -5.88 -11.05 12.17
C ALA A 86 -6.71 -10.26 11.14
N GLY A 87 -7.08 -9.02 11.48
CA GLY A 87 -7.78 -8.11 10.56
C GLY A 87 -6.93 -7.72 9.35
N SER A 88 -5.64 -7.46 9.56
CA SER A 88 -4.69 -7.13 8.49
C SER A 88 -4.48 -8.28 7.51
N LEU A 89 -4.39 -9.52 8.02
CA LEU A 89 -4.32 -10.72 7.18
C LEU A 89 -5.61 -10.94 6.39
N ALA A 90 -6.78 -10.74 7.00
CA ALA A 90 -8.04 -10.81 6.29
C ALA A 90 -8.13 -9.78 5.16
N LYS A 91 -7.67 -8.53 5.39
CA LYS A 91 -7.56 -7.50 4.34
C LYS A 91 -6.60 -7.91 3.22
N ALA A 92 -5.45 -8.48 3.56
CA ALA A 92 -4.47 -8.97 2.57
C ALA A 92 -5.06 -10.07 1.70
N LEU A 93 -5.71 -11.06 2.30
CA LEU A 93 -6.37 -12.15 1.57
C LEU A 93 -7.49 -11.62 0.67
N CYS A 94 -8.33 -10.71 1.16
CA CYS A 94 -9.34 -10.04 0.33
C CYS A 94 -8.72 -9.26 -0.84
N CYS A 95 -7.56 -8.63 -0.66
CA CYS A 95 -6.86 -7.91 -1.72
C CYS A 95 -6.32 -8.86 -2.81
N ILE A 96 -5.84 -10.04 -2.43
CA ILE A 96 -5.31 -11.04 -3.37
C ILE A 96 -6.45 -11.76 -4.11
N LEU A 97 -7.54 -12.06 -3.41
CA LEU A 97 -8.66 -12.84 -3.93
C LEU A 97 -9.64 -12.02 -4.79
N LYS A 98 -9.62 -10.69 -4.69
CA LYS A 98 -10.51 -9.83 -5.50
C LYS A 98 -9.92 -9.65 -6.91
N PRO A 99 -10.61 -10.06 -7.98
CA PRO A 99 -10.27 -9.64 -9.33
C PRO A 99 -10.48 -8.11 -9.47
N GLU A 100 -9.62 -7.48 -10.28
CA GLU A 100 -9.42 -6.03 -10.47
C GLU A 100 -10.71 -5.20 -10.74
N SER A 101 -11.85 -5.84 -11.02
CA SER A 101 -13.10 -5.21 -11.47
C SER A 101 -14.04 -4.68 -10.37
N VAL A 102 -13.76 -4.86 -9.07
CA VAL A 102 -14.72 -4.56 -7.97
C VAL A 102 -14.17 -3.60 -6.90
N TYR A 103 -13.11 -2.84 -7.19
CA TYR A 103 -12.59 -1.83 -6.25
C TYR A 103 -13.52 -0.61 -6.08
N GLY A 104 -14.46 -0.37 -7.01
CA GLY A 104 -15.34 0.79 -6.99
C GLY A 104 -16.60 0.69 -6.10
N ILE A 105 -16.97 -0.50 -5.61
CA ILE A 105 -18.33 -0.70 -5.04
C ILE A 105 -18.33 -0.78 -3.50
N MET A 106 -17.19 -0.98 -2.84
CA MET A 106 -17.19 -1.41 -1.43
C MET A 106 -16.40 -0.54 -0.44
N PHE A 107 -15.93 0.64 -0.87
CA PHE A 107 -15.33 1.65 0.02
C PHE A 107 -15.96 3.03 -0.17
N LYS A 108 -17.30 3.07 -0.24
CA LYS A 108 -18.08 4.30 -0.09
C LYS A 108 -19.07 4.13 1.05
#